data_AF-A0A2G4T6E7-F1
#
_entry.id   AF-A0A2G4T6E7-F1
#
_cell.length_a   1.000
_cell.length_b   1.000
_cell.length_c   1.000
_cell.angle_alpha   90.00
_cell.angle_beta   90.00
_cell.angle_gamma   90.00
#
_symmetry.space_group_name_H-M   'P 1'
#
loop_
_entity.id
_entity.type
_entity.pdbx_description
1 polymer ?
#
loop_
_entity_poly.entity_id
_entity_poly.type
_entity_poly.pdbx_seq_one_letter_code
_entity_poly.pdbx_strand_id
1 'polypeptide(L)'
;MVDSINQLWMHEDGFLINKKSGLVLDIRGGIERDKLIIQYARKPGLAHNQRWKYQDGYIFPSAAPHLVIDIKGGEYKNGNNIFLNTKNPHSPTQQFIIQPFENEKSRQELALLRPSPQWYT
;
A
#
# COMPACT_ATOMS: atom_id res chain seq x y z
N MET A 1 5.91 -1.15 23.74
CA MET A 1 5.00 -0.84 22.62
C MET A 1 5.74 -1.13 21.31
N VAL A 2 6.16 -2.38 21.13
CA VAL A 2 7.05 -2.84 20.06
C VAL A 2 6.33 -4.03 19.44
N ASP A 3 5.81 -3.90 18.21
CA ASP A 3 5.77 -5.01 17.23
C ASP A 3 5.03 -4.75 15.90
N SER A 4 4.44 -3.59 15.64
CA SER A 4 3.71 -3.35 14.37
C SER A 4 4.46 -2.54 13.31
N ILE A 5 5.72 -2.14 13.54
CA ILE A 5 6.47 -1.30 12.58
C ILE A 5 6.70 -1.98 11.22
N ASN A 6 6.68 -3.31 11.17
CA ASN A 6 6.72 -4.10 9.93
C ASN A 6 5.41 -4.03 9.12
N GLN A 7 4.34 -3.50 9.70
CA GLN A 7 3.03 -3.29 9.06
C GLN A 7 2.73 -1.80 8.87
N LEU A 8 3.67 -0.91 9.19
CA LEU A 8 3.57 0.51 8.89
C LEU A 8 4.19 0.80 7.53
N TRP A 9 3.43 1.53 6.71
CA TRP A 9 3.81 1.88 5.35
C TRP A 9 3.69 3.39 5.16
N MET A 10 4.69 3.99 4.50
CA MET A 10 4.65 5.36 4.03
C MET A 10 4.30 5.36 2.55
N HIS A 11 3.44 6.29 2.13
CA HIS A 11 3.15 6.50 0.72
C HIS A 11 3.86 7.78 0.25
N GLU A 12 4.78 7.64 -0.71
CA GLU A 12 5.54 8.74 -1.30
C GLU A 12 5.65 8.51 -2.80
N ASP A 13 5.16 9.44 -3.61
CA ASP A 13 5.26 9.36 -5.08
C ASP A 13 4.80 7.98 -5.62
N GLY A 14 3.69 7.43 -5.14
CA GLY A 14 3.21 6.11 -5.57
C GLY A 14 4.00 4.91 -5.02
N PHE A 15 5.12 5.10 -4.32
CA PHE A 15 5.79 4.00 -3.61
C PHE A 15 5.11 3.76 -2.26
N LEU A 16 4.97 2.48 -1.89
CA LEU A 16 4.62 2.07 -0.54
C LEU A 16 5.87 1.55 0.16
N ILE A 17 6.43 2.36 1.07
CA ILE A 17 7.71 2.12 1.74
C ILE A 17 7.45 1.51 3.11
N ASN A 18 7.98 0.33 3.38
CA ASN A 18 7.87 -0.31 4.69
C ASN A 18 8.75 0.42 5.72
N LYS A 19 8.18 0.79 6.87
CA LYS A 19 8.91 1.54 7.90
C LYS A 19 10.02 0.74 8.58
N LYS A 20 9.89 -0.60 8.70
CA LYS A 20 10.90 -1.44 9.35
C LYS A 20 12.09 -1.71 8.44
N SER A 21 11.84 -2.07 7.19
CA SER A 21 12.90 -2.51 6.26
C SER A 21 13.47 -1.38 5.39
N GLY A 22 12.72 -0.29 5.17
CA GLY A 22 13.05 0.74 4.19
C GLY A 22 12.85 0.30 2.73
N LEU A 23 12.39 -0.93 2.48
CA LEU A 23 12.11 -1.45 1.14
C LEU A 23 10.71 -1.02 0.67
N VAL A 24 10.46 -1.11 -0.64
CA VAL A 24 9.17 -0.77 -1.25
C VAL A 24 8.37 -2.01 -1.62
N LEU A 25 7.05 -1.87 -1.68
CA LEU A 25 6.14 -2.89 -2.21
C LEU A 25 6.37 -3.08 -3.72
N ASP A 26 6.62 -4.30 -4.16
CA ASP A 26 7.02 -4.66 -5.53
C ASP A 26 6.24 -5.88 -6.03
N ILE A 27 5.82 -5.85 -7.29
CA ILE A 27 5.26 -7.02 -7.98
C ILE A 27 6.42 -7.82 -8.57
N ARG A 28 6.62 -9.04 -8.04
CA ARG A 28 7.74 -9.90 -8.41
C ARG A 28 7.71 -10.23 -9.89
N GLY A 29 8.75 -9.82 -10.62
CA GLY A 29 8.93 -10.16 -12.03
C GLY A 29 8.06 -9.36 -13.02
N GLY A 30 7.41 -8.28 -12.58
CA GLY A 30 6.63 -7.38 -13.45
C GLY A 30 5.13 -7.46 -13.21
N ILE A 31 4.37 -6.60 -13.91
CA ILE A 31 2.92 -6.47 -13.72
C ILE A 31 2.19 -7.53 -14.55
N GLU A 32 1.72 -8.57 -13.88
CA GLU A 32 0.93 -9.65 -14.47
C GLU A 32 0.10 -10.32 -13.36
N ARG A 33 -1.03 -10.92 -13.72
CA ARG A 33 -1.83 -11.74 -12.80
C ARG A 33 -0.97 -12.87 -12.20
N ASP A 34 -1.33 -13.32 -11.00
CA ASP A 34 -0.74 -14.45 -10.28
C ASP A 34 0.71 -14.20 -9.78
N LYS A 35 1.25 -13.00 -9.98
CA LYS A 35 2.55 -12.60 -9.42
C LYS A 35 2.43 -12.31 -7.94
N LEU A 36 3.45 -12.76 -7.19
CA LEU A 36 3.58 -12.45 -5.76
C LEU A 36 3.91 -10.98 -5.54
N ILE A 37 3.36 -10.43 -4.47
CA ILE A 37 3.78 -9.12 -3.96
C ILE A 37 4.88 -9.35 -2.93
N ILE A 38 5.99 -8.63 -3.08
CA ILE A 38 7.18 -8.74 -2.25
C ILE A 38 7.63 -7.35 -1.79
N GLN A 39 8.66 -7.31 -0.94
CA GLN A 39 9.42 -6.10 -0.69
C GLN A 39 10.72 -6.14 -1.49
N TYR A 40 11.09 -5.02 -2.11
CA TYR A 40 12.31 -4.91 -2.91
C TYR A 40 12.93 -3.53 -2.80
N ALA A 41 14.19 -3.39 -3.21
CA ALA A 41 14.84 -2.09 -3.29
C ALA A 41 14.09 -1.17 -4.26
N ARG A 42 13.96 0.12 -3.91
CA ARG A 42 13.32 1.14 -4.77
C ARG A 42 14.10 1.24 -6.08
N LYS A 43 13.43 0.99 -7.20
CA LYS A 43 14.00 1.11 -8.55
C LYS A 43 13.98 2.58 -8.99
N PRO A 44 14.99 3.02 -9.76
CA PRO A 44 15.00 4.35 -10.35
C PRO A 44 13.96 4.46 -11.49
N GLY A 45 13.68 5.70 -11.91
CA GLY A 45 12.82 6.00 -13.06
C GLY A 45 11.35 5.66 -12.82
N LEU A 46 10.70 5.13 -13.87
CA LEU A 46 9.25 4.88 -13.87
C LEU A 46 8.83 3.81 -12.86
N ALA A 47 9.66 2.76 -12.67
CA ALA A 47 9.45 1.71 -11.68
C ALA A 47 8.00 1.16 -11.62
N HIS A 48 7.37 0.92 -12.78
CA HIS A 48 5.92 0.64 -12.85
C HIS A 48 5.44 -0.48 -11.91
N ASN A 49 6.25 -1.51 -11.70
CA ASN A 49 5.92 -2.63 -10.80
C ASN A 49 6.06 -2.30 -9.30
N GLN A 50 6.35 -1.05 -8.95
CA GLN A 50 6.48 -0.51 -7.59
C GLN A 50 5.62 0.76 -7.38
N ARG A 51 4.81 1.16 -8.37
CA ARG A 51 3.93 2.34 -8.30
C ARG A 51 2.50 1.89 -8.04
N TRP A 52 1.97 2.28 -6.90
CA TRP A 52 0.67 1.87 -6.38
C TRP A 52 -0.29 3.04 -6.26
N LYS A 53 -1.58 2.73 -6.31
CA LYS A 53 -2.69 3.63 -5.98
C LYS A 53 -3.64 2.90 -5.05
N TYR A 54 -4.38 3.69 -4.28
CA TYR A 54 -5.47 3.22 -3.44
C TYR A 54 -6.75 3.95 -3.83
N GLN A 55 -7.82 3.19 -4.11
CA GLN A 55 -9.14 3.75 -4.41
C GLN A 55 -10.22 2.71 -4.09
N ASP A 56 -11.28 3.13 -3.41
CA ASP A 56 -12.47 2.31 -3.12
C ASP A 56 -12.12 0.94 -2.47
N GLY A 57 -11.13 0.97 -1.56
CA GLY A 57 -10.64 -0.20 -0.85
C GLY A 57 -9.68 -1.10 -1.65
N TYR A 58 -9.39 -0.79 -2.91
CA TYR A 58 -8.44 -1.54 -3.73
C TYR A 58 -7.06 -0.90 -3.71
N ILE A 59 -6.02 -1.72 -3.55
CA ILE A 59 -4.62 -1.35 -3.80
C ILE A 59 -4.22 -1.94 -5.15
N PHE A 60 -3.77 -1.11 -6.09
CA PHE A 60 -3.48 -1.53 -7.48
C PHE A 60 -2.26 -0.82 -8.06
N PRO A 61 -1.55 -1.44 -9.02
CA PRO A 61 -0.49 -0.77 -9.74
C PRO A 61 -1.04 0.36 -10.61
N SER A 62 -0.41 1.54 -10.59
CA SER A 62 -0.84 2.70 -11.39
C SER A 62 -0.97 2.40 -12.88
N ALA A 63 -0.11 1.51 -13.41
CA ALA A 63 -0.09 1.15 -14.82
C ALA A 63 -1.13 0.07 -15.21
N ALA A 64 -1.78 -0.61 -14.25
CA ALA A 64 -2.78 -1.63 -14.53
C ALA A 64 -3.91 -1.65 -13.48
N PRO A 65 -4.85 -0.68 -13.52
CA PRO A 65 -5.92 -0.55 -12.51
C PRO A 65 -6.96 -1.70 -12.50
N HIS A 66 -6.92 -2.58 -13.50
CA HIS A 66 -7.76 -3.79 -13.58
C HIS A 66 -7.20 -4.96 -12.75
N LEU A 67 -5.96 -4.82 -12.25
CA LEU A 67 -5.33 -5.77 -11.34
C LEU A 67 -5.22 -5.16 -9.93
N VAL A 68 -5.41 -5.96 -8.89
CA VAL A 68 -5.43 -5.52 -7.49
C VAL A 68 -4.69 -6.52 -6.61
N ILE A 69 -4.25 -6.07 -5.43
CA ILE A 69 -3.73 -6.98 -4.39
C ILE A 69 -4.87 -7.88 -3.91
N ASP A 70 -4.56 -9.15 -3.73
CA ASP A 70 -5.48 -10.19 -3.24
C ASP A 70 -4.74 -11.07 -2.21
N ILE A 71 -5.48 -11.58 -1.22
CA ILE A 71 -4.95 -12.51 -0.21
C ILE A 71 -5.10 -13.94 -0.75
N LYS A 72 -3.97 -14.60 -0.98
CA LYS A 72 -3.97 -15.96 -1.54
C LYS A 72 -4.63 -16.94 -0.58
N GLY A 73 -5.52 -17.78 -1.11
CA GLY A 73 -6.22 -18.82 -0.37
C GLY A 73 -7.56 -18.39 0.25
N GLY A 74 -7.97 -17.12 0.10
CA GLY A 74 -9.33 -16.69 0.51
C GLY A 74 -9.53 -16.51 2.01
N GLU A 75 -8.54 -16.85 2.83
CA GLU A 75 -8.63 -16.81 4.29
C GLU A 75 -7.69 -15.74 4.86
N TYR A 76 -8.11 -15.06 5.92
CA TYR A 76 -7.27 -14.09 6.66
C TYR A 76 -6.38 -14.82 7.68
N LYS A 77 -5.49 -15.71 7.21
CA LYS A 77 -4.56 -16.45 8.07
C LYS A 77 -3.15 -15.84 8.04
N ASN A 78 -2.48 -15.89 9.19
CA ASN A 78 -1.09 -15.47 9.29
C ASN A 78 -0.21 -16.26 8.32
N GLY A 79 0.69 -15.56 7.63
CA GLY A 79 1.61 -16.17 6.65
C GLY A 79 1.03 -16.34 5.26
N ASN A 80 -0.25 -16.00 5.02
CA ASN A 80 -0.79 -16.00 3.68
C ASN A 80 -0.05 -14.98 2.81
N ASN A 81 0.37 -15.45 1.63
CA ASN A 81 0.97 -14.59 0.63
C ASN A 81 -0.10 -13.67 0.04
N ILE A 82 0.31 -12.45 -0.29
CA ILE A 82 -0.47 -11.57 -1.14
C ILE A 82 0.05 -11.62 -2.57
N PHE A 83 -0.86 -11.52 -3.53
CA PHE A 83 -0.55 -11.64 -4.95
C PHE A 83 -1.39 -10.66 -5.77
N LEU A 84 -1.01 -10.46 -7.03
CA LEU A 84 -1.73 -9.61 -7.96
C LEU A 84 -2.80 -10.44 -8.68
N ASN A 85 -4.07 -10.02 -8.61
CA ASN A 85 -5.19 -10.71 -9.26
C ASN A 85 -6.07 -9.74 -10.04
N THR A 86 -6.93 -10.26 -10.92
CA THR A 86 -7.96 -9.45 -11.57
C THR A 86 -8.95 -8.91 -10.54
N LYS A 87 -9.26 -7.62 -10.64
CA LYS A 87 -10.24 -6.95 -9.79
C LYS A 87 -11.60 -7.65 -9.87
N ASN A 88 -12.09 -8.08 -8.72
CA ASN A 88 -13.40 -8.70 -8.53
C ASN A 88 -14.17 -7.92 -7.44
N PRO A 89 -15.22 -7.17 -7.81
CA PRO A 89 -16.07 -6.43 -6.86
C PRO A 89 -16.70 -7.28 -5.75
N HIS A 90 -16.83 -8.58 -5.97
CA HIS A 90 -17.42 -9.52 -5.03
C HIS A 90 -16.40 -10.25 -4.15
N SER A 91 -15.09 -9.94 -4.31
CA SER A 91 -14.03 -10.59 -3.52
C SER A 91 -13.67 -9.74 -2.29
N PRO A 92 -14.01 -10.19 -1.06
CA PRO A 92 -13.62 -9.47 0.15
C PRO A 92 -12.11 -9.53 0.42
N THR A 93 -11.38 -10.49 -0.15
CA THR A 93 -9.92 -10.60 0.00
C THR A 93 -9.13 -9.57 -0.82
N GLN A 94 -9.83 -8.81 -1.66
CA GLN A 94 -9.25 -7.71 -2.46
C GLN A 94 -9.56 -6.32 -1.86
N GLN A 95 -10.23 -6.29 -0.71
CA GLN A 95 -10.68 -5.07 -0.04
C GLN A 95 -9.83 -4.79 1.19
N PHE A 96 -9.21 -3.60 1.22
CA PHE A 96 -8.29 -3.16 2.25
C PHE A 96 -8.75 -1.83 2.85
N ILE A 97 -8.74 -1.77 4.17
CA ILE A 97 -8.91 -0.52 4.92
C ILE A 97 -7.52 0.01 5.23
N ILE A 98 -7.23 1.24 4.81
CA ILE A 98 -6.02 1.95 5.21
C ILE A 98 -6.31 2.68 6.52
N GLN A 99 -5.69 2.21 7.60
CA GLN A 99 -5.75 2.89 8.88
C GLN A 99 -4.56 3.86 8.99
N PRO A 100 -4.79 5.18 9.07
CA PRO A 100 -3.73 6.12 9.34
C PRO A 100 -3.08 5.80 10.69
N PHE A 101 -1.76 5.79 10.73
CA PHE A 101 -1.02 5.64 11.96
C PHE A 101 -0.69 7.02 12.52
N GLU A 102 -1.20 7.31 13.72
CA GLU A 102 -0.93 8.55 14.44
C GLU A 102 -0.15 8.28 15.74
N ASN A 103 1.05 8.84 15.82
CA ASN A 103 1.71 9.18 17.07
C ASN A 103 1.88 10.70 17.20
N GLU A 104 2.32 11.16 18.36
CA GLU A 104 2.49 12.60 18.66
C GLU A 104 3.33 13.33 17.61
N LYS A 105 4.46 12.73 17.18
CA LYS A 105 5.31 13.26 16.12
C LYS A 105 4.59 13.38 14.78
N SER A 106 3.91 12.32 14.34
CA SER A 106 3.16 12.33 13.07
C SER A 106 1.98 13.30 13.11
N ARG A 107 1.36 13.52 14.28
CA ARG A 107 0.32 14.55 14.45
C ARG A 107 0.87 15.94 14.27
N GLN A 108 2.06 16.23 14.80
CA GLN A 108 2.73 17.52 14.61
C GLN A 108 3.13 17.74 13.14
N GLU A 109 3.74 16.74 12.50
CA GLU A 109 4.12 16.81 11.07
C GLU A 109 2.87 17.00 10.17
N LEU A 110 1.78 16.27 10.44
CA LEU A 110 0.51 16.42 9.72
C LEU A 110 -0.12 17.81 9.97
N ALA A 111 -0.03 18.36 11.18
CA ALA A 111 -0.55 19.68 11.49
C ALA A 111 0.18 20.80 10.74
N LEU A 112 1.48 20.64 10.48
CA LEU A 112 2.28 21.60 9.68
C LEU A 112 1.93 21.56 8.19
N LEU A 113 1.46 20.43 7.68
CA LEU A 113 1.08 20.24 6.28
C LEU A 113 -0.36 20.63 5.96
N ARG A 114 -1.22 20.76 6.98
CA ARG A 114 -2.60 21.23 6.80
C ARG A 114 -2.59 22.75 6.59
N PRO A 115 -3.29 23.28 5.58
CA PRO A 115 -3.50 24.72 5.49
C PRO A 115 -4.17 25.21 6.78
N SER A 116 -3.80 26.40 7.25
CA SER A 116 -4.45 27.03 8.41
C SER A 116 -5.96 27.00 8.22
N PRO A 117 -6.76 26.68 9.26
CA PRO A 117 -8.21 26.74 9.17
C PRO A 117 -8.61 28.15 8.70
N GLN A 118 -9.21 28.24 7.51
CA GLN A 118 -9.90 29.45 7.11
C GLN A 118 -11.14 29.54 7.97
N TRP A 119 -11.05 30.27 9.08
CA TRP A 119 -12.22 30.67 9.83
C TRP A 119 -13.00 31.65 8.95
N TYR A 120 -14.04 31.16 8.28
CA TYR A 120 -15.06 32.04 7.71
C TYR A 120 -15.83 32.65 8.88
N THR A 121 -15.58 33.93 9.13
CA THR A 121 -16.42 34.79 9.97
C THR A 121 -17.72 35.12 9.26
#